data_AF-S6BNF1-F1
#
_entry.id   AF-S6BNF1-F1
#
_cell.length_a   1.000
_cell.length_b   1.000
_cell.length_c   1.000
_cell.angle_alpha   90.00
_cell.angle_beta   90.00
_cell.angle_gamma   90.00
#
_symmetry.space_group_name_H-M   'P 1'
#
loop_
_entity.id
_entity.type
_entity.pdbx_description
1 polymer ?
#
loop_
_entity_poly.entity_id
_entity_poly.type
_entity_poly.pdbx_seq_one_letter_code
_entity_poly.pdbx_strand_id
1 'polypeptide(L)'
;MKFLIVLACIAAASAAPLSHDEAELLKGAWDQIKHNEVDILAAVFSAHPDIQARFPKFAGKELSAVKGSADFAIHASRIVSFISEVISLSGNEATLPAIKSIVSKLGHDHKNRGISKDQFNEFRSALTDYASSHASWNDNVAAAWNHAIDNVYAIIFAALEH
;
A
#
# COMPACT_ATOMS: atom_id res chain seq x y z
N MET A 1 -32.91 -33.39 -6.44
CA MET A 1 -32.19 -33.34 -5.15
C MET A 1 -31.15 -32.26 -5.25
N LYS A 2 -31.18 -31.32 -4.31
CA LYS A 2 -30.34 -30.12 -4.23
C LYS A 2 -28.88 -30.54 -4.00
N PHE A 3 -27.97 -30.14 -4.88
CA PHE A 3 -26.54 -30.02 -4.55
C PHE A 3 -26.16 -28.55 -4.72
N LEU A 4 -26.61 -27.77 -3.74
CA LEU A 4 -26.00 -26.50 -3.37
C LEU A 4 -24.89 -26.82 -2.35
N ILE A 5 -23.89 -25.95 -2.31
CA ILE A 5 -22.81 -25.85 -1.30
C ILE A 5 -21.57 -26.70 -1.63
N VAL A 6 -20.72 -26.19 -2.51
CA VAL A 6 -19.26 -26.22 -2.31
C VAL A 6 -18.70 -24.91 -2.89
N LEU A 7 -17.80 -24.28 -2.12
CA LEU A 7 -17.05 -23.04 -2.41
C LEU A 7 -17.74 -21.70 -2.08
N ALA A 8 -18.12 -21.55 -0.81
CA ALA A 8 -18.03 -20.27 -0.11
C ALA A 8 -16.80 -20.30 0.81
N CYS A 9 -15.58 -20.24 0.25
CA CYS A 9 -14.34 -20.18 1.04
C CYS A 9 -13.30 -19.17 0.50
N ILE A 10 -13.72 -18.13 -0.22
CA ILE A 10 -12.82 -17.05 -0.63
C ILE A 10 -13.50 -15.71 -0.39
N ALA A 11 -13.53 -15.25 0.86
CA ALA A 11 -13.71 -13.83 1.24
C ALA A 11 -13.73 -13.63 2.78
N ALA A 12 -12.95 -14.40 3.52
CA ALA A 12 -12.46 -13.95 4.83
C ALA A 12 -10.96 -13.71 4.69
N ALA A 13 -10.58 -12.88 3.71
CA ALA A 13 -9.23 -12.31 3.68
C ALA A 13 -9.11 -11.51 4.98
N SER A 14 -8.15 -11.91 5.81
CA SER A 14 -8.16 -11.72 7.26
C SER A 14 -8.35 -10.26 7.67
N ALA A 15 -9.41 -9.99 8.43
CA ALA A 15 -9.57 -8.77 9.23
C ALA A 15 -8.81 -8.88 10.58
N ALA A 16 -7.85 -9.80 10.67
CA ALA A 16 -7.09 -10.06 11.87
C ALA A 16 -5.87 -9.12 11.90
N PRO A 17 -5.55 -8.50 13.04
CA PRO A 17 -4.30 -7.77 13.20
C PRO A 17 -3.09 -8.63 12.84
N LEU A 18 -2.02 -8.00 12.35
CA LEU A 18 -0.72 -8.67 12.26
C LEU A 18 -0.28 -9.11 13.65
N SER A 19 0.24 -10.32 13.74
CA SER A 19 1.03 -10.75 14.89
C SER A 19 2.31 -9.91 15.02
N HIS A 20 2.95 -9.96 16.19
CA HIS A 20 4.23 -9.31 16.42
C HIS A 20 5.30 -9.80 15.42
N ASP A 21 5.39 -11.11 15.21
CA ASP A 21 6.38 -11.72 14.32
C ASP A 21 6.16 -11.32 12.84
N GLU A 22 4.91 -11.27 12.37
CA GLU A 22 4.59 -10.74 11.04
C GLU A 22 4.97 -9.27 10.89
N ALA A 23 4.73 -8.46 11.93
CA ALA A 23 5.08 -7.05 11.92
C ALA A 23 6.62 -6.84 11.88
N GLU A 24 7.39 -7.67 12.58
CA GLU A 24 8.86 -7.62 12.51
C GLU A 24 9.39 -8.05 11.13
N LEU A 25 8.80 -9.06 10.49
CA LEU A 25 9.13 -9.43 9.11
C LEU A 25 8.84 -8.28 8.13
N LEU A 26 7.65 -7.68 8.24
CA LEU A 26 7.25 -6.52 7.44
C LEU A 26 8.20 -5.34 7.62
N LYS A 27 8.54 -5.03 8.88
CA LYS A 27 9.48 -3.96 9.22
C LYS A 27 10.87 -4.22 8.66
N GLY A 28 11.39 -5.44 8.78
CA GLY A 28 12.71 -5.80 8.27
C GLY A 28 12.81 -5.67 6.73
N ALA A 29 11.73 -6.01 6.01
CA ALA A 29 11.67 -5.78 4.56
C ALA A 29 11.57 -4.29 4.22
N TRP A 30 10.70 -3.54 4.92
CA TRP A 30 10.51 -2.11 4.69
C TRP A 30 11.77 -1.27 4.99
N ASP A 31 12.50 -1.61 6.05
CA ASP A 31 13.72 -0.90 6.46
C ASP A 31 14.82 -0.94 5.39
N GLN A 32 14.81 -1.93 4.49
CA GLN A 32 15.76 -2.02 3.37
C GLN A 32 15.43 -1.07 2.22
N ILE A 33 14.19 -0.60 2.11
CA ILE A 33 13.73 0.17 0.95
C ILE A 33 13.20 1.57 1.29
N LYS A 34 12.83 1.84 2.55
CA LYS A 34 12.15 3.09 2.95
C LYS A 34 12.94 4.37 2.70
N HIS A 35 14.25 4.28 2.48
CA HIS A 35 15.11 5.44 2.15
C HIS A 35 15.28 5.67 0.64
N ASN A 36 14.54 4.93 -0.18
CA ASN A 36 14.54 5.02 -1.63
C ASN A 36 13.21 5.61 -2.14
N GLU A 37 12.71 6.68 -1.50
CA GLU A 37 11.35 7.18 -1.71
C GLU A 37 11.10 7.55 -3.17
N VAL A 38 12.05 8.26 -3.79
CA VAL A 38 11.98 8.68 -5.19
C VAL A 38 11.93 7.47 -6.12
N ASP A 39 12.69 6.41 -5.82
CA ASP A 39 12.72 5.22 -6.66
C ASP A 39 11.45 4.37 -6.49
N ILE A 40 10.89 4.29 -5.28
CA ILE A 40 9.59 3.66 -5.02
C ILE A 40 8.50 4.35 -5.86
N LEU A 41 8.38 5.68 -5.78
CA LEU A 41 7.34 6.40 -6.54
C LEU A 41 7.58 6.31 -8.06
N ALA A 42 8.84 6.35 -8.49
CA ALA A 42 9.17 6.20 -9.91
C ALA A 42 8.81 4.80 -10.43
N ALA A 43 9.02 3.74 -9.64
CA ALA A 43 8.62 2.39 -10.01
C ALA A 43 7.09 2.29 -10.18
N VAL A 44 6.32 2.88 -9.27
CA VAL A 44 4.85 2.95 -9.38
C VAL A 44 4.42 3.67 -10.66
N PHE A 45 4.92 4.86 -10.92
CA PHE A 45 4.54 5.63 -12.12
C PHE A 45 5.01 4.98 -13.43
N SER A 46 6.15 4.28 -13.39
CA SER A 46 6.65 3.54 -14.54
C SER A 46 5.77 2.33 -14.87
N ALA A 47 5.26 1.62 -13.86
CA ALA A 47 4.37 0.48 -14.05
C ALA A 47 2.94 0.93 -14.42
N HIS A 48 2.48 2.05 -13.85
CA HIS A 48 1.12 2.56 -13.98
C HIS A 48 1.13 4.08 -14.29
N PRO A 49 1.31 4.48 -15.56
CA PRO A 49 1.29 5.89 -15.96
C PRO A 49 -0.05 6.59 -15.72
N ASP A 50 -1.14 5.84 -15.64
CA ASP A 50 -2.46 6.35 -15.28
C ASP A 50 -2.49 6.87 -13.82
N ILE A 51 -1.74 6.24 -12.91
CA ILE A 51 -1.54 6.73 -11.55
C ILE A 51 -0.80 8.07 -11.59
N GLN A 52 0.27 8.19 -12.40
CA GLN A 52 0.97 9.49 -12.58
C GLN A 52 0.02 10.58 -13.08
N ALA A 53 -0.88 10.24 -14.00
CA ALA A 53 -1.86 11.18 -14.55
C ALA A 53 -2.84 11.75 -13.50
N ARG A 54 -2.98 11.11 -12.33
CA ARG A 54 -3.77 11.62 -11.20
C ARG A 54 -3.09 12.76 -10.44
N PHE A 55 -1.82 13.05 -10.72
CA PHE A 55 -1.05 14.10 -10.06
C PHE A 55 -0.89 15.30 -11.00
N PRO A 56 -1.63 16.42 -10.83
CA PRO A 56 -1.60 17.55 -11.77
C PRO A 56 -0.20 18.14 -12.01
N LYS A 57 0.71 18.03 -11.03
CA LYS A 57 2.10 18.49 -11.16
C LYS A 57 2.94 17.62 -12.10
N PHE A 58 2.56 16.36 -12.31
CA PHE A 58 3.31 15.36 -13.06
C PHE A 58 2.57 14.84 -14.30
N ALA A 59 1.25 15.06 -14.39
CA ALA A 59 0.42 14.64 -15.49
C ALA A 59 0.93 15.18 -16.84
N GLY A 60 1.03 14.29 -17.83
CA GLY A 60 1.48 14.61 -19.19
C GLY A 60 2.99 14.91 -19.32
N LYS A 61 3.78 14.73 -18.26
CA LYS A 61 5.24 14.89 -18.29
C LYS A 61 5.92 13.53 -18.35
N GLU A 62 7.05 13.47 -19.05
CA GLU A 62 7.92 12.29 -19.01
C GLU A 62 8.42 12.02 -17.58
N LEU A 63 8.40 10.76 -17.16
CA LEU A 63 8.81 10.36 -15.81
C LEU A 63 10.25 10.80 -15.51
N SER A 64 11.15 10.68 -16.49
CA SER A 64 12.54 11.12 -16.38
C SER A 64 12.68 12.63 -16.11
N ALA A 65 11.74 13.44 -16.60
CA ALA A 65 11.72 14.89 -16.39
C ALA A 65 11.20 15.28 -15.00
N VAL A 66 10.32 14.47 -14.40
CA VAL A 66 9.74 14.78 -13.08
C VAL A 66 10.48 14.12 -11.91
N LYS A 67 11.10 12.94 -12.12
CA LYS A 67 11.76 12.16 -11.06
C LYS A 67 12.81 12.97 -10.28
N GLY A 68 13.58 13.81 -10.97
CA GLY A 68 14.62 14.66 -10.37
C GLY A 68 14.11 15.96 -9.72
N SER A 69 12.81 16.23 -9.75
CA SER A 69 12.24 17.48 -9.24
C SER A 69 11.99 17.45 -7.73
N ALA A 70 12.11 18.62 -7.07
CA ALA A 70 11.80 18.76 -5.65
C ALA A 70 10.34 18.37 -5.33
N ASP A 71 9.40 18.71 -6.23
CA ASP A 71 7.99 18.35 -6.06
C ASP A 71 7.76 16.84 -6.03
N PHE A 72 8.50 16.09 -6.86
CA PHE A 72 8.44 14.64 -6.89
C PHE A 72 9.00 14.03 -5.60
N ALA A 73 10.18 14.49 -5.16
CA ALA A 73 10.78 14.04 -3.90
C ALA A 73 9.89 14.33 -2.69
N ILE A 74 9.25 15.50 -2.64
CA ILE A 74 8.30 15.85 -1.57
C ILE A 74 7.11 14.89 -1.56
N HIS A 75 6.55 14.56 -2.74
CA HIS A 75 5.41 13.66 -2.79
C HIS A 75 5.78 12.22 -2.41
N ALA A 76 6.91 11.74 -2.93
CA ALA A 76 7.47 10.44 -2.59
C ALA A 76 7.69 10.29 -1.07
N SER A 77 8.31 11.30 -0.45
CA SER A 77 8.54 11.32 1.00
C SER A 77 7.24 11.24 1.81
N ARG A 78 6.16 11.91 1.37
CA ARG A 78 4.85 11.82 2.05
C ARG A 78 4.26 10.42 2.01
N ILE A 79 4.35 9.73 0.87
CA ILE A 79 3.85 8.35 0.72
C ILE A 79 4.63 7.42 1.65
N VAL A 80 5.96 7.45 1.57
CA VAL A 80 6.82 6.57 2.39
C VAL A 80 6.66 6.86 3.88
N SER A 81 6.52 8.13 4.27
CA SER A 81 6.30 8.50 5.68
C SER A 81 4.99 7.90 6.21
N PHE A 82 3.91 7.96 5.42
CA PHE A 82 2.64 7.35 5.80
C PHE A 82 2.74 5.83 5.92
N ILE A 83 3.36 5.15 4.95
CA ILE A 83 3.57 3.70 5.02
C ILE A 83 4.42 3.34 6.25
N SER A 84 5.49 4.10 6.51
CA SER A 84 6.34 3.90 7.67
C SER A 84 5.59 4.08 9.00
N GLU A 85 4.68 5.05 9.08
CA GLU A 85 3.84 5.27 10.24
C GLU A 85 2.93 4.06 10.49
N VAL A 86 2.23 3.57 9.46
CA VAL A 86 1.36 2.38 9.57
C VAL A 86 2.15 1.14 9.99
N ILE A 87 3.33 0.91 9.39
CA ILE A 87 4.21 -0.20 9.76
C ILE A 87 4.70 -0.06 11.21
N SER A 88 5.04 1.15 11.66
CA SER A 88 5.51 1.38 13.04
C SER A 88 4.45 1.09 14.11
N LEU A 89 3.18 1.20 13.74
CA LEU A 89 2.03 0.89 14.60
C LEU A 89 1.61 -0.59 14.51
N SER A 90 2.08 -1.35 13.53
CA SER A 90 1.65 -2.73 13.30
C SER A 90 2.21 -3.70 14.35
N GLY A 91 1.55 -4.85 14.56
CA GLY A 91 1.99 -5.87 15.54
C GLY A 91 1.62 -5.56 17.00
N ASN A 92 0.83 -4.51 17.24
CA ASN A 92 0.32 -4.15 18.55
C ASN A 92 -1.20 -3.89 18.48
N GLU A 93 -1.99 -4.64 19.26
CA GLU A 93 -3.45 -4.46 19.24
C GLU A 93 -3.90 -3.10 19.78
N ALA A 94 -3.14 -2.51 20.71
CA ALA A 94 -3.48 -1.23 21.34
C ALA A 94 -3.41 -0.05 20.35
N THR A 95 -2.66 -0.19 19.25
CA THR A 95 -2.49 0.84 18.22
C THR A 95 -3.47 0.70 17.05
N LEU A 96 -4.27 -0.37 17.00
CA LEU A 96 -5.27 -0.59 15.95
C LEU A 96 -6.24 0.58 15.74
N PRO A 97 -6.75 1.27 16.79
CA PRO A 97 -7.59 2.45 16.60
C PRO A 97 -6.88 3.58 15.84
N ALA A 98 -5.57 3.76 16.09
CA ALA A 98 -4.76 4.76 15.39
C ALA A 98 -4.60 4.41 13.90
N ILE A 99 -4.26 3.15 13.60
CA ILE A 99 -4.17 2.65 12.21
C ILE A 99 -5.50 2.88 11.48
N LYS A 100 -6.62 2.46 12.08
CA LYS A 100 -7.95 2.66 11.49
C LYS A 100 -8.23 4.13 11.20
N SER A 101 -7.90 5.03 12.12
CA SER A 101 -8.10 6.46 11.94
C SER A 101 -7.32 7.02 10.74
N ILE A 102 -6.01 6.79 10.69
CA ILE A 102 -5.15 7.35 9.64
C ILE A 102 -5.42 6.72 8.26
N VAL A 103 -5.71 5.42 8.22
CA VAL A 103 -6.00 4.69 6.97
C VAL A 103 -7.39 5.03 6.44
N SER A 104 -8.41 5.15 7.29
CA SER A 104 -9.74 5.62 6.85
C SER A 104 -9.66 7.04 6.29
N LYS A 105 -8.90 7.93 6.94
CA LYS A 105 -8.66 9.28 6.42
C LYS A 105 -7.98 9.24 5.05
N LEU A 106 -6.97 8.38 4.87
CA LEU A 106 -6.33 8.17 3.56
C LEU A 106 -7.37 7.75 2.51
N GLY A 107 -8.23 6.79 2.82
CA GLY A 107 -9.30 6.34 1.93
C GLY A 107 -10.26 7.46 1.52
N HIS A 108 -10.78 8.23 2.48
CA HIS A 108 -11.67 9.37 2.17
C HIS A 108 -10.97 10.45 1.34
N ASP A 109 -9.73 10.78 1.66
CA ASP A 109 -8.94 11.76 0.91
C ASP A 109 -8.73 11.33 -0.55
N HIS A 110 -8.53 10.02 -0.80
CA HIS A 110 -8.38 9.47 -2.14
C HIS A 110 -9.72 9.28 -2.88
N LYS A 111 -10.80 8.99 -2.17
CA LYS A 111 -12.17 9.04 -2.71
C LYS A 111 -12.49 10.42 -3.27
N ASN A 112 -12.20 11.48 -2.51
CA ASN A 112 -12.43 12.87 -2.93
C ASN A 112 -11.60 13.27 -4.16
N ARG A 113 -10.50 12.55 -4.42
CA ARG A 113 -9.67 12.70 -5.62
C ARG A 113 -10.09 11.77 -6.75
N GLY A 114 -11.19 11.02 -6.60
CA GLY A 114 -11.74 10.09 -7.59
C GLY A 114 -10.83 8.89 -7.88
N ILE A 115 -10.05 8.43 -6.90
CA ILE A 115 -9.17 7.26 -7.04
C ILE A 115 -10.00 6.00 -6.82
N SER A 116 -9.88 5.04 -7.75
CA SER A 116 -10.64 3.78 -7.72
C SER A 116 -9.93 2.69 -6.91
N LYS A 117 -10.66 1.61 -6.60
CA LYS A 117 -10.06 0.38 -6.05
C LYS A 117 -9.00 -0.21 -6.97
N ASP A 118 -9.20 -0.13 -8.29
CA ASP A 118 -8.25 -0.63 -9.28
C ASP A 118 -6.92 0.10 -9.18
N GLN A 119 -6.93 1.43 -9.06
CA GLN A 119 -5.69 2.21 -8.90
C GLN A 119 -4.97 1.92 -7.58
N PHE A 120 -5.69 1.59 -6.51
CA PHE A 120 -5.07 1.06 -5.30
C PHE A 120 -4.44 -0.31 -5.55
N ASN A 121 -5.11 -1.22 -6.25
CA ASN A 121 -4.55 -2.54 -6.55
C ASN A 121 -3.32 -2.47 -7.48
N GLU A 122 -3.29 -1.54 -8.43
CA GLU A 122 -2.13 -1.22 -9.25
C GLU A 122 -0.97 -0.70 -8.38
N PHE A 123 -1.25 0.23 -7.46
CA PHE A 123 -0.26 0.68 -6.47
C PHE A 123 0.28 -0.48 -5.63
N ARG A 124 -0.59 -1.38 -5.14
CA ARG A 124 -0.16 -2.61 -4.43
C ARG A 124 0.79 -3.43 -5.27
N SER A 125 0.45 -3.69 -6.53
CA SER A 125 1.28 -4.52 -7.42
C SER A 125 2.67 -3.91 -7.55
N ALA A 126 2.75 -2.65 -7.98
CA ALA A 126 4.04 -1.99 -8.22
C ALA A 126 4.88 -1.81 -6.95
N LEU A 127 4.26 -1.50 -5.80
CA LEU A 127 4.98 -1.40 -4.54
C LEU A 127 5.51 -2.78 -4.07
N THR A 128 4.72 -3.85 -4.25
CA THR A 128 5.12 -5.21 -3.88
C THR A 128 6.24 -5.72 -4.78
N ASP A 129 6.16 -5.45 -6.09
CA ASP A 129 7.20 -5.79 -7.06
C ASP A 129 8.50 -5.06 -6.75
N TYR A 130 8.42 -3.77 -6.41
CA TYR A 130 9.59 -3.00 -5.98
C TYR A 130 10.19 -3.57 -4.69
N ALA A 131 9.36 -3.82 -3.66
CA ALA A 131 9.83 -4.32 -2.38
C ALA A 131 10.49 -5.70 -2.51
N SER A 132 9.86 -6.63 -3.22
CA SER A 132 10.39 -7.98 -3.42
C SER A 132 11.68 -8.03 -4.24
N SER A 133 11.90 -7.03 -5.10
CA SER A 133 13.13 -6.94 -5.90
C SER A 133 14.29 -6.24 -5.19
N HIS A 134 14.02 -5.47 -4.11
CA HIS A 134 15.01 -4.62 -3.44
C HIS A 134 15.21 -4.92 -1.95
N ALA A 135 14.41 -5.83 -1.38
CA ALA A 135 14.57 -6.33 -0.03
C ALA A 135 14.87 -7.84 -0.03
N SER A 136 15.42 -8.33 1.07
CA SER A 136 15.51 -9.76 1.34
C SER A 136 14.10 -10.36 1.42
N TRP A 137 13.73 -11.16 0.42
CA TRP A 137 12.35 -11.60 0.22
C TRP A 137 12.23 -13.13 0.22
N ASN A 138 11.44 -13.66 1.14
CA ASN A 138 11.09 -15.08 1.22
C ASN A 138 9.57 -15.23 1.42
N ASP A 139 9.08 -16.48 1.46
CA ASP A 139 7.65 -16.76 1.57
C ASP A 139 7.00 -16.17 2.84
N ASN A 140 7.74 -16.13 3.96
CA ASN A 140 7.24 -15.56 5.21
C ASN A 140 7.10 -14.03 5.12
N VAL A 141 8.08 -13.35 4.51
CA VAL A 141 8.00 -11.91 4.24
C VAL A 141 6.84 -11.61 3.28
N ALA A 142 6.71 -12.40 2.21
CA ALA A 142 5.62 -12.25 1.25
C ALA A 142 4.24 -12.42 1.90
N ALA A 143 4.09 -13.40 2.80
CA ALA A 143 2.85 -13.62 3.55
C ALA A 143 2.51 -12.44 4.47
N ALA A 144 3.47 -12.01 5.30
CA ALA A 144 3.28 -10.87 6.21
C ALA A 144 2.98 -9.55 5.47
N TRP A 145 3.67 -9.32 4.35
CA TRP A 145 3.45 -8.17 3.47
C TRP A 145 2.03 -8.15 2.88
N ASN A 146 1.59 -9.28 2.32
CA ASN A 146 0.24 -9.39 1.77
C ASN A 146 -0.83 -9.23 2.85
N HIS A 147 -0.63 -9.83 4.02
CA HIS A 147 -1.53 -9.67 5.16
C HIS A 147 -1.66 -8.20 5.59
N ALA A 148 -0.55 -7.46 5.65
CA ALA A 148 -0.57 -6.03 5.95
C ALA A 148 -1.33 -5.22 4.90
N ILE A 149 -1.07 -5.45 3.62
CA ILE A 149 -1.77 -4.74 2.55
C ILE A 149 -3.27 -5.07 2.56
N ASP A 150 -3.65 -6.33 2.74
CA ASP A 150 -5.04 -6.76 2.83
C ASP A 150 -5.79 -6.02 3.96
N ASN A 151 -5.17 -5.94 5.15
CA ASN A 151 -5.73 -5.21 6.28
C ASN A 151 -5.91 -3.71 6.00
N VAL A 152 -4.90 -3.06 5.42
CA VAL A 152 -4.97 -1.64 5.05
C VAL A 152 -6.04 -1.42 3.98
N TYR A 153 -6.13 -2.31 2.99
CA TYR A 153 -7.02 -2.15 1.83
C TYR A 153 -8.47 -2.42 2.22
N ALA A 154 -8.73 -3.33 3.16
CA ALA A 154 -10.05 -3.49 3.74
C ALA A 154 -10.58 -2.17 4.33
N ILE A 155 -9.74 -1.42 5.05
CA ILE A 155 -10.11 -0.12 5.62
C ILE A 155 -10.29 0.94 4.52
N ILE A 156 -9.35 1.04 3.58
CA ILE A 156 -9.42 2.00 2.47
C ILE A 156 -10.70 1.76 1.66
N PHE A 157 -10.99 0.51 1.28
CA PHE A 157 -12.10 0.18 0.41
C PHE A 157 -13.46 0.39 1.10
N ALA A 158 -13.56 0.17 2.40
CA ALA A 158 -14.73 0.60 3.17
C ALA A 158 -14.92 2.12 3.11
N ALA A 159 -13.83 2.91 3.23
CA ALA A 159 -13.89 4.37 3.12
C ALA A 159 -14.17 4.90 1.70
N LEU A 160 -14.00 4.09 0.66
CA LEU A 160 -14.39 4.44 -0.71
C LEU A 160 -15.92 4.29 -0.94
N GLU A 161 -16.54 3.33 -0.26
CA GLU A 161 -17.97 2.99 -0.41
C GLU A 161 -18.92 3.91 0.36
N HIS A 162 -18.43 4.59 1.41
CA HIS A 162 -19.19 5.52 2.26
C HIS A 162 -18.78 6.97 2.01
#